data_AF-A0A954P944-F1
#
_entry.id   AF-A0A954P944-F1
#
_cell.length_a   1.000
_cell.length_b   1.000
_cell.length_c   1.000
_cell.angle_alpha   90.00
_cell.angle_beta   90.00
_cell.angle_gamma   90.00
#
_symmetry.space_group_name_H-M   'P 1'
#
loop_
_entity.id
_entity.type
_entity.pdbx_description
1 polymer ?
#
loop_
_entity_poly.entity_id
_entity_poly.type
_entity_poly.pdbx_seq_one_letter_code
_entity_poly.pdbx_strand_id
1 'polypeptide(L)'
;PGLEFETAIKTIEIISAKTEDKQMYDQREKAQRDYEWALCGAREEGREEGREEGREEGKQLGLEKGKVAGKVQMLEEVLGMSPSSDAELHSLDVETLTIRLAELQQRLRDR
;
A
#
# COMPACT_ATOMS: atom_id res chain seq x y z
N PRO A 1 -3.28 23.73 69.37
CA PRO A 1 -3.29 22.43 68.64
C PRO A 1 -4.11 22.44 67.35
N GLY A 2 -5.36 22.95 67.34
CA GLY A 2 -6.24 22.88 66.15
C GLY A 2 -5.80 23.67 64.91
N LEU A 3 -5.18 24.84 65.09
CA LEU A 3 -4.72 25.71 63.99
C LEU A 3 -3.64 25.09 63.09
N GLU A 4 -2.71 24.32 63.67
CA GLU A 4 -1.66 23.63 62.93
C GLU A 4 -2.23 22.49 62.06
N PHE A 5 -3.22 21.75 62.60
CA PHE A 5 -3.91 20.69 61.86
C PHE A 5 -4.74 21.24 60.70
N GLU A 6 -5.48 22.34 60.90
CA GLU A 6 -6.21 22.99 59.82
C GLU A 6 -5.30 23.51 58.70
N THR A 7 -4.13 24.03 59.06
CA THR A 7 -3.14 24.52 58.10
C THR A 7 -2.51 23.37 57.30
N ALA A 8 -2.22 22.25 57.96
CA ALA A 8 -1.73 21.04 57.30
C ALA A 8 -2.77 20.44 56.34
N ILE A 9 -4.05 20.37 56.74
CA ILE A 9 -5.14 19.89 55.89
C ILE A 9 -5.26 20.76 54.63
N LYS A 10 -5.32 22.08 54.78
CA LYS A 10 -5.38 23.02 53.64
C LYS A 10 -4.20 22.86 52.69
N THR A 11 -3.00 22.61 53.22
CA THR A 11 -1.79 22.44 52.40
C THR A 11 -1.87 21.14 51.60
N ILE A 12 -2.35 20.05 52.19
CA ILE A 12 -2.57 18.76 51.50
C ILE A 12 -3.63 18.91 50.41
N GLU A 13 -4.73 19.62 50.67
CA GLU A 13 -5.77 19.90 49.67
C GLU A 13 -5.22 20.67 48.47
N ILE A 14 -4.41 21.71 48.72
CA ILE A 14 -3.77 22.50 47.66
C ILE A 14 -2.79 21.65 46.84
N ILE A 15 -1.98 20.80 47.49
CA ILE A 15 -1.05 19.91 46.80
C ILE A 15 -1.83 18.90 45.96
N SER A 16 -2.87 18.28 46.52
CA SER A 16 -3.71 17.30 45.82
C SER A 16 -4.35 17.91 44.57
N ALA A 17 -4.99 19.06 44.70
CA ALA A 17 -5.63 19.76 43.57
C ALA A 17 -4.63 20.10 42.45
N LYS A 18 -3.44 20.62 42.81
CA LYS A 18 -2.38 20.91 41.83
C LYS A 18 -1.83 19.65 41.16
N THR A 19 -1.73 18.55 41.90
CA THR A 19 -1.22 17.28 41.39
C THR A 19 -2.23 16.65 40.45
N GLU A 20 -3.51 16.70 40.78
CA GLU A 20 -4.61 16.25 39.93
C GLU A 20 -4.70 17.09 38.64
N ASP A 21 -4.61 18.43 38.74
CA ASP A 21 -4.55 19.31 37.56
C ASP A 21 -3.36 18.97 36.65
N LYS A 22 -2.19 18.71 37.23
CA LYS A 22 -1.01 18.28 36.48
C LYS A 22 -1.22 16.91 35.83
N GLN A 23 -1.78 15.94 36.54
CA GLN A 23 -2.09 14.62 36.00
C GLN A 23 -3.09 14.70 34.84
N MET A 24 -4.09 15.56 34.95
CA MET A 24 -5.08 15.78 33.89
C MET A 24 -4.44 16.47 32.68
N TYR A 25 -3.53 17.43 32.90
CA TYR A 25 -2.77 18.06 31.82
C TYR A 25 -1.85 17.05 31.11
N ASP A 26 -1.05 16.30 31.87
CA ASP A 26 -0.11 15.32 31.33
C ASP A 26 -0.85 14.20 30.55
N GLN A 27 -2.03 13.78 31.02
CA GLN A 27 -2.89 12.82 30.31
C GLN A 27 -3.43 13.38 28.99
N ARG A 28 -3.85 14.65 28.95
CA ARG A 28 -4.30 15.30 27.71
C ARG A 28 -3.16 15.41 26.70
N GLU A 29 -1.99 15.83 27.16
CA GLU A 29 -0.81 15.94 26.30
C GLU A 29 -0.41 14.56 25.76
N LYS A 30 -0.43 13.53 26.60
CA LYS A 30 -0.18 12.14 26.16
C LYS A 30 -1.20 11.70 25.12
N ALA A 31 -2.49 11.93 25.34
CA ALA A 31 -3.54 11.56 24.40
C ALA A 31 -3.40 12.28 23.05
N GLN A 32 -3.00 13.55 23.06
CA GLN A 32 -2.71 14.30 21.83
C GLN A 32 -1.54 13.68 21.06
N ARG A 33 -0.44 13.36 21.75
CA ARG A 33 0.73 12.72 21.15
C ARG A 33 0.41 11.32 20.62
N ASP A 34 -0.35 10.52 21.37
CA ASP A 34 -0.78 9.18 20.95
C ASP A 34 -1.66 9.27 19.68
N TYR A 35 -2.54 10.27 19.61
CA TYR A 35 -3.35 10.53 18.42
C TYR A 35 -2.52 10.97 17.22
N GLU A 36 -1.58 11.89 17.42
CA GLU A 36 -0.65 12.33 16.36
C GLU A 36 0.22 11.18 15.87
N TRP A 37 0.71 10.35 16.79
CA TRP A 37 1.52 9.16 16.47
C TRP A 37 0.71 8.15 15.67
N ALA A 38 -0.52 7.86 16.08
CA ALA A 38 -1.41 6.97 15.34
C ALA A 38 -1.72 7.51 13.94
N LEU A 39 -1.95 8.82 13.80
CA LEU A 39 -2.20 9.45 12.50
C LEU A 39 -0.97 9.40 11.59
N CYS A 40 0.22 9.60 12.14
CA CYS A 40 1.48 9.46 11.41
C CYS A 40 1.69 8.01 10.95
N GLY A 41 1.50 7.03 11.84
CA GLY A 41 1.59 5.61 11.52
C GLY A 41 0.64 5.21 10.39
N ALA A 42 -0.65 5.56 10.51
CA ALA A 42 -1.64 5.26 9.48
C ALA A 42 -1.31 5.89 8.10
N ARG A 43 -0.70 7.08 8.08
CA ARG A 43 -0.26 7.72 6.83
C ARG A 43 0.97 7.07 6.21
N GLU A 44 1.87 6.56 7.05
CA GLU A 44 3.06 5.85 6.60
C GLU A 44 2.68 4.48 6.04
N GLU A 45 1.89 3.71 6.80
CA GLU A 45 1.32 2.42 6.38
C GLU A 45 0.57 2.55 5.06
N GLY A 46 -0.37 3.50 4.95
CA GLY A 46 -1.12 3.69 3.69
C GLY A 46 -0.26 4.10 2.50
N ARG A 47 0.89 4.77 2.71
CA ARG A 47 1.86 5.04 1.63
C ARG A 47 2.68 3.81 1.28
N GLU A 48 3.01 2.98 2.26
CA GLU A 48 3.76 1.76 2.06
C GLU A 48 2.94 0.73 1.30
N GLU A 49 1.74 0.44 1.79
CA GLU A 49 0.77 -0.44 1.15
C GLU A 49 0.48 -0.01 -0.29
N GLY A 50 0.14 1.27 -0.53
CA GLY A 50 -0.13 1.75 -1.89
C GLY A 50 1.07 1.65 -2.85
N ARG A 51 2.30 1.71 -2.34
CA ARG A 51 3.51 1.51 -3.15
C ARG A 51 3.76 0.03 -3.43
N GLU A 52 3.53 -0.82 -2.43
CA GLU A 52 3.68 -2.27 -2.55
C GLU A 52 2.65 -2.84 -3.53
N GLU A 53 1.36 -2.53 -3.33
CA GLU A 53 0.27 -2.94 -4.21
C GLU A 53 0.54 -2.48 -5.65
N GLY A 54 0.87 -1.20 -5.87
CA GLY A 54 1.15 -0.70 -7.22
C GLY A 54 2.36 -1.38 -7.89
N ARG A 55 3.36 -1.79 -7.10
CA ARG A 55 4.52 -2.55 -7.60
C ARG A 55 4.15 -3.99 -7.92
N GLU A 56 3.33 -4.63 -7.10
CA GLU A 56 2.84 -6.00 -7.32
C GLU A 56 1.93 -6.06 -8.55
N GLU A 57 0.92 -5.19 -8.64
CA GLU A 57 0.02 -5.10 -9.78
C GLU A 57 0.78 -4.84 -11.08
N GLY A 58 1.72 -3.88 -11.07
CA GLY A 58 2.55 -3.57 -12.25
C GLY A 58 3.42 -4.75 -12.69
N LYS A 59 4.00 -5.49 -11.74
CA LYS A 59 4.76 -6.71 -12.05
C LYS A 59 3.86 -7.81 -12.62
N GLN A 60 2.70 -8.02 -12.04
CA GLN A 60 1.77 -9.07 -12.46
C GLN A 60 1.25 -8.80 -13.87
N LEU A 61 0.83 -7.57 -14.15
CA LEU A 61 0.40 -7.15 -15.49
C LEU A 61 1.53 -7.29 -16.51
N GLY A 62 2.76 -6.89 -16.16
CA GLY A 62 3.93 -7.03 -17.03
C GLY A 62 4.27 -8.50 -17.34
N LEU A 63 4.19 -9.38 -16.35
CA LEU A 63 4.41 -10.82 -16.51
C LEU A 63 3.34 -11.47 -17.38
N GLU A 64 2.06 -11.12 -17.18
CA GLU A 64 0.97 -11.63 -18.00
C GLU A 64 1.13 -11.20 -19.46
N LYS A 65 1.37 -9.91 -19.70
CA LYS A 65 1.65 -9.37 -21.03
C LYS A 65 2.81 -10.09 -21.71
N GLY A 66 3.92 -10.26 -21.00
CA GLY A 66 5.10 -10.97 -21.51
C GLY A 66 4.83 -12.42 -21.86
N LYS A 67 4.01 -13.13 -21.07
CA LYS A 67 3.59 -14.51 -21.37
C LYS A 67 2.77 -14.59 -22.65
N VAL A 68 1.85 -13.65 -22.88
CA VAL A 68 1.04 -13.62 -24.11
C VAL A 68 1.92 -13.28 -25.31
N ALA A 69 2.77 -12.26 -25.20
CA ALA A 69 3.71 -11.87 -26.25
C ALA A 69 4.64 -13.03 -26.66
N GLY A 70 5.24 -13.75 -25.71
CA GLY A 70 6.09 -14.90 -26.02
C GLY A 70 5.34 -16.05 -26.70
N LYS A 71 4.07 -16.29 -26.33
CA LYS A 71 3.23 -17.27 -27.04
C LYS A 71 2.91 -16.83 -28.47
N VAL A 72 2.69 -15.53 -28.71
CA VAL A 72 2.49 -14.99 -30.06
C VAL A 72 3.74 -15.24 -30.90
N GLN A 73 4.93 -14.89 -30.42
CA GLN A 73 6.19 -15.15 -31.14
C GLN A 73 6.39 -16.63 -31.46
N MET A 74 6.17 -17.50 -30.47
CA MET A 74 6.29 -18.94 -30.66
C MET A 74 5.31 -19.46 -31.72
N LEU A 75 4.05 -19.00 -31.72
CA LEU A 75 3.08 -19.39 -32.74
C LEU A 75 3.42 -18.85 -34.12
N GLU A 76 3.97 -17.64 -34.22
CA GLU A 76 4.47 -17.07 -35.47
C GLU A 76 5.58 -17.94 -36.07
N GLU A 77 6.56 -18.35 -35.24
CA GLU A 77 7.62 -19.26 -35.66
C GLU A 77 7.10 -20.61 -36.15
N VAL A 78 6.16 -21.23 -35.40
CA VAL A 78 5.56 -22.53 -35.76
C VAL A 78 4.76 -22.43 -37.07
N LEU A 79 4.11 -21.30 -37.34
CA LEU A 79 3.38 -21.06 -38.58
C LEU A 79 4.32 -20.72 -39.76
N GLY A 80 5.61 -20.50 -39.51
CA GLY A 80 6.60 -20.11 -40.52
C GLY A 80 6.57 -18.63 -40.86
N MET A 81 6.01 -17.81 -39.98
CA MET A 81 6.01 -16.34 -40.06
C MET A 81 7.29 -15.79 -39.41
N SER A 82 7.71 -14.59 -39.81
CA SER A 82 8.76 -13.87 -39.10
C SER A 82 8.24 -13.46 -37.71
N PRO A 83 8.92 -13.82 -36.61
CA PRO A 83 8.47 -13.46 -35.27
C PRO A 83 8.52 -11.94 -35.08
N SER A 84 7.48 -11.41 -34.47
CA SER A 84 7.40 -10.00 -34.09
C SER A 84 8.47 -9.65 -33.06
N SER A 85 9.04 -8.45 -33.16
CA SER A 85 10.05 -8.02 -32.20
C SER A 85 9.45 -7.73 -30.82
N ASP A 86 10.26 -7.88 -29.76
CA ASP A 86 9.83 -7.57 -28.40
C ASP A 86 9.31 -6.13 -28.28
N ALA A 87 9.95 -5.18 -28.97
CA ALA A 87 9.55 -3.78 -28.97
C ALA A 87 8.14 -3.55 -29.54
N GLU A 88 7.78 -4.27 -30.61
CA GLU A 88 6.44 -4.21 -31.21
C GLU A 88 5.39 -4.87 -30.31
N LEU A 89 5.72 -5.98 -29.65
CA LEU A 89 4.79 -6.65 -28.74
C LEU A 89 4.62 -5.88 -27.42
N HIS A 90 5.65 -5.17 -26.98
CA HIS A 90 5.58 -4.32 -25.81
C HIS A 90 4.76 -3.05 -26.03
N SER A 91 4.64 -2.55 -27.26
CA SER A 91 3.82 -1.36 -27.56
C SER A 91 2.32 -1.66 -27.69
N LEU A 92 1.97 -2.92 -28.00
CA LEU A 92 0.59 -3.41 -28.04
C LEU A 92 0.02 -3.56 -26.63
N ASP A 93 -1.29 -3.40 -26.45
CA ASP A 93 -1.96 -3.73 -25.18
C ASP A 93 -2.19 -5.24 -25.03
N VAL A 94 -2.55 -5.67 -23.81
CA VAL A 94 -2.79 -7.09 -23.51
C VAL A 94 -3.96 -7.63 -24.35
N GLU A 95 -5.00 -6.82 -24.55
CA GLU A 95 -6.18 -7.21 -25.33
C GLU A 95 -5.81 -7.50 -26.79
N THR A 96 -5.08 -6.61 -27.47
CA THR A 96 -4.65 -6.84 -28.86
C THR A 96 -3.72 -8.04 -28.96
N LEU A 97 -2.83 -8.25 -27.99
CA LEU A 97 -1.98 -9.45 -27.94
C LEU A 97 -2.80 -10.74 -27.81
N THR A 98 -3.86 -10.73 -26.99
CA THR A 98 -4.75 -11.89 -26.83
C THR A 98 -5.57 -12.18 -28.09
N ILE A 99 -6.06 -11.15 -28.78
CA ILE A 99 -6.77 -11.30 -30.06
C ILE A 99 -5.83 -11.92 -31.09
N ARG A 100 -4.62 -11.37 -31.24
CA ARG A 100 -3.61 -11.90 -32.17
C ARG A 100 -3.23 -13.34 -31.85
N LEU A 101 -3.08 -13.68 -30.57
CA LEU A 101 -2.84 -15.06 -30.14
C LEU A 101 -3.99 -15.99 -30.56
N ALA A 102 -5.24 -15.57 -30.36
CA ALA A 102 -6.41 -16.36 -30.75
C ALA A 102 -6.47 -16.58 -32.28
N GLU A 103 -6.16 -15.56 -33.07
CA GLU A 103 -6.08 -15.66 -34.54
C GLU A 103 -5.00 -16.67 -34.98
N LEU A 104 -3.80 -16.61 -34.38
CA LEU A 104 -2.71 -17.54 -34.68
C LEU A 104 -3.08 -18.97 -34.28
N GLN A 105 -3.76 -19.17 -33.14
CA GLN A 105 -4.25 -20.47 -32.72
C GLN A 105 -5.30 -21.05 -33.69
N GLN A 106 -6.21 -20.23 -34.22
CA GLN A 106 -7.16 -20.67 -35.24
C GLN A 106 -6.45 -21.06 -36.53
N ARG A 107 -5.52 -20.24 -37.02
CA ARG A 107 -4.72 -20.57 -38.21
C ARG A 107 -3.93 -21.86 -38.08
N LEU A 108 -3.44 -22.17 -36.88
CA LEU A 108 -2.76 -23.45 -36.61
C LEU A 108 -3.73 -24.63 -36.62
N ARG A 109 -4.98 -24.41 -36.20
CA ARG A 109 -6.03 -25.45 -36.17
C ARG A 109 -6.64 -25.73 -37.53
N ASP A 110 -6.71 -24.71 -38.38
CA ASP A 110 -7.24 -24.80 -39.76
C ASP A 110 -6.21 -25.34 -40.77
N ARG A 111 -5.01 -25.70 -40.28
CA ARG A 111 -3.88 -26.23 -41.07
C ARG A 111 -3.88 -27.76 -41.11
#